data_AF-A0ABC8U4H5-F1
#
_entry.id   AF-A0ABC8U4H5-F1
#
_cell.length_a   1.000
_cell.length_b   1.000
_cell.length_c   1.000
_cell.angle_alpha   90.00
_cell.angle_beta   90.00
_cell.angle_gamma   90.00
#
_symmetry.space_group_name_H-M   'P 1'
#
loop_
_entity.id
_entity.type
_entity.pdbx_description
1 polymer ?
#
loop_
_entity_poly.entity_id
_entity_poly.type
_entity_poly.pdbx_seq_one_letter_code
_entity_poly.pdbx_strand_id
1 'polypeptide(L)'
;MVRIQVKHGGDEEEDQKEFLYESPTTSTIDEIAKDVIQIANLQSKILRLSLHLQPRLSPLINTDPKVIPLSRALSEAEAYASKNQVLHNKPLSICVLKGHKQSIEREFTGSYDIMGFPDSNIRQLLPGLEAIKEDITKLWWAGKELMRGKRLCDYIGKNEKTKIILRLQSPSSHPVCNSVQ
;
A
#
# COMPACT_ATOMS: atom_id res chain seq x y z
N MET A 1 -15.65 14.40 3.14
CA MET A 1 -14.32 13.82 2.84
C MET A 1 -14.25 13.40 1.39
N VAL A 2 -13.27 13.94 0.66
CA VAL A 2 -12.97 13.62 -0.74
C VAL A 2 -12.51 12.16 -0.84
N ARG A 3 -12.96 11.44 -1.86
CA ARG A 3 -12.46 10.10 -2.18
C ARG A 3 -11.27 10.20 -3.11
N ILE A 4 -10.13 9.65 -2.72
CA ILE A 4 -8.92 9.65 -3.53
C ILE A 4 -8.59 8.21 -3.89
N GLN A 5 -8.74 7.83 -5.17
CA GLN A 5 -8.24 6.55 -5.68
C GLN A 5 -6.79 6.73 -6.09
N VAL A 6 -5.90 6.14 -5.32
CA VAL A 6 -4.45 6.22 -5.54
C VAL A 6 -4.03 5.05 -6.42
N LYS A 7 -3.24 5.33 -7.45
CA LYS A 7 -2.65 4.35 -8.36
C LYS A 7 -1.13 4.48 -8.37
N HIS A 8 -0.40 3.37 -8.25
CA HIS A 8 1.06 3.32 -8.32
C HIS A 8 1.54 1.94 -8.79
N GLY A 9 2.68 1.85 -9.48
CA GLY A 9 3.19 0.58 -10.04
C GLY A 9 3.83 0.76 -11.41
N GLY A 10 4.38 -0.32 -11.97
CA GLY A 10 4.96 -0.32 -13.32
C GLY A 10 3.92 -0.09 -14.42
N ASP A 11 4.38 0.01 -15.67
CA ASP A 11 3.53 0.27 -16.83
C ASP A 11 2.64 -0.94 -17.21
N GLU A 12 2.94 -2.13 -16.67
CA GLU A 12 2.14 -3.34 -16.83
C GLU A 12 0.91 -3.32 -15.90
N GLU A 13 -0.26 -3.63 -16.44
CA GLU A 13 -1.53 -3.61 -15.70
C GLU A 13 -1.53 -4.54 -14.47
N GLU A 14 -0.77 -5.63 -14.48
CA GLU A 14 -0.68 -6.58 -13.37
C GLU A 14 0.08 -6.02 -12.16
N ASP A 15 1.01 -5.09 -12.37
CA ASP A 15 1.80 -4.46 -11.31
C ASP A 15 1.20 -3.15 -10.79
N GLN A 16 0.09 -2.70 -11.38
CA GLN A 16 -0.62 -1.50 -10.92
C GLN A 16 -1.35 -1.79 -9.60
N LYS A 17 -0.78 -1.28 -8.52
CA LYS A 17 -1.39 -1.28 -7.19
C LYS A 17 -2.30 -0.06 -7.06
N GLU A 18 -3.48 -0.30 -6.51
CA GLU A 18 -4.43 0.77 -6.22
C GLU A 18 -5.10 0.59 -4.86
N PHE A 19 -5.53 1.72 -4.31
CA PHE A 19 -6.28 1.78 -3.07
C PHE A 19 -7.10 3.07 -2.99
N LEU A 20 -8.06 3.10 -2.08
CA LEU A 20 -8.81 4.30 -1.76
C LEU A 20 -8.26 4.95 -0.49
N TYR A 21 -8.23 6.29 -0.48
CA TYR A 21 -7.88 7.13 0.65
C TYR A 21 -8.92 8.23 0.82
N GLU A 22 -9.12 8.69 2.06
CA GLU A 22 -10.05 9.75 2.41
C GLU A 22 -9.29 10.94 2.95
N SER A 23 -9.62 12.13 2.46
CA SER A 23 -9.06 13.38 2.97
C SER A 23 -10.10 14.49 2.89
N PRO A 24 -10.12 15.43 3.85
CA PRO A 24 -10.87 16.67 3.68
C PRO A 24 -10.26 17.51 2.56
N THR A 25 -11.07 18.40 1.98
CA THR A 25 -10.60 19.33 0.95
C THR A 25 -9.56 20.34 1.49
N THR A 26 -9.54 20.55 2.80
CA THR A 26 -8.62 21.47 3.47
C THR A 26 -7.22 20.92 3.72
N SER A 27 -7.02 19.60 3.58
CA SER A 27 -5.70 18.99 3.78
C SER A 27 -4.67 19.54 2.80
N THR A 28 -3.44 19.66 3.28
CA THR A 28 -2.30 20.01 2.46
C THR A 28 -1.88 18.83 1.58
N ILE A 29 -1.24 19.13 0.45
CA ILE A 29 -0.68 18.11 -0.44
C ILE A 29 0.45 17.34 0.26
N ASP A 30 1.17 17.95 1.21
CA ASP A 30 2.19 17.29 2.04
C ASP A 30 1.58 16.22 2.94
N GLU A 31 0.51 16.54 3.68
CA GLU A 31 -0.21 15.58 4.52
C GLU A 31 -0.74 14.41 3.68
N ILE A 32 -1.42 14.72 2.57
CA ILE A 32 -1.96 13.70 1.66
C ILE A 32 -0.84 12.81 1.15
N ALA A 33 0.28 13.39 0.72
CA ALA A 33 1.38 12.62 0.16
C ALA A 33 2.05 11.71 1.17
N LYS A 34 2.34 12.23 2.36
CA LYS A 34 2.87 11.44 3.47
C LYS A 34 1.97 10.23 3.74
N ASP A 35 0.66 10.45 3.79
CA ASP A 35 -0.31 9.40 4.09
C ASP A 35 -0.39 8.36 2.96
N VAL A 36 -0.62 8.78 1.72
CA VAL A 36 -0.78 7.85 0.59
C VAL A 36 0.51 7.08 0.29
N ILE A 37 1.69 7.72 0.44
CA ILE A 37 2.99 7.04 0.28
C ILE A 37 3.19 6.01 1.39
N GLN A 38 2.82 6.35 2.63
CA GLN A 38 2.88 5.40 3.73
C GLN A 38 1.94 4.20 3.51
N ILE A 39 0.72 4.44 3.03
CA ILE A 39 -0.23 3.37 2.65
C ILE A 39 0.36 2.49 1.55
N ALA A 40 0.83 3.08 0.44
CA ALA A 40 1.41 2.35 -0.70
C ALA A 40 2.59 1.45 -0.28
N ASN A 41 3.46 1.97 0.60
CA ASN A 41 4.59 1.23 1.14
C ASN A 41 4.16 0.09 2.07
N LEU A 42 3.17 0.32 2.95
CA LEU A 42 2.64 -0.71 3.85
C LEU A 42 1.92 -1.82 3.06
N GLN A 43 1.08 -1.44 2.09
CA GLN A 43 0.40 -2.36 1.18
C GLN A 43 1.41 -3.23 0.44
N SER A 44 2.44 -2.62 -0.15
CA SER A 44 3.49 -3.36 -0.86
C SER A 44 4.26 -4.33 0.04
N LYS A 45 4.53 -3.93 1.29
CA LYS A 45 5.19 -4.81 2.27
C LYS A 45 4.30 -6.00 2.63
N ILE A 46 3.02 -5.79 2.93
CA ILE A 46 2.07 -6.85 3.27
C ILE A 46 1.95 -7.86 2.12
N LEU A 47 1.73 -7.37 0.90
CA LEU A 47 1.60 -8.23 -0.27
C LEU A 47 2.89 -9.03 -0.55
N ARG A 48 4.06 -8.40 -0.37
CA ARG A 48 5.35 -9.08 -0.55
C ARG A 48 5.60 -10.13 0.54
N LEU A 49 5.21 -9.88 1.77
CA LEU A 49 5.27 -10.87 2.85
C LEU A 49 4.36 -12.07 2.55
N SER A 50 3.13 -11.82 2.09
CA SER A 50 2.20 -12.89 1.72
C SER A 50 2.81 -13.79 0.63
N LEU A 51 3.36 -13.19 -0.42
CA LEU A 51 4.01 -13.91 -1.52
C LEU A 51 5.12 -14.87 -1.06
N HIS A 52 5.93 -14.47 -0.05
CA HIS A 52 7.04 -15.30 0.44
C HIS A 52 6.66 -16.30 1.52
N LEU A 53 5.68 -15.96 2.36
CA LEU A 53 5.27 -16.80 3.49
C LEU A 53 4.22 -17.83 3.11
N GLN A 54 3.28 -17.49 2.24
CA GLN A 54 2.17 -18.36 1.87
C GLN A 54 2.61 -19.73 1.31
N PRO A 55 3.60 -19.82 0.39
CA PRO A 55 4.06 -21.12 -0.13
C PRO A 55 4.64 -22.05 0.95
N ARG A 56 5.23 -21.50 2.01
CA ARG A 56 5.77 -22.28 3.14
C ARG A 56 4.70 -22.64 4.16
N LEU A 57 3.65 -21.83 4.27
CA LEU A 57 2.53 -22.07 5.18
C LEU A 57 1.56 -23.13 4.66
N SER A 58 1.28 -23.14 3.36
CA SER A 58 0.33 -24.09 2.74
C SER A 58 0.54 -25.56 3.15
N PRO A 59 1.76 -26.13 3.14
CA PRO A 59 1.97 -27.51 3.59
C PRO A 59 1.88 -27.68 5.11
N LEU A 60 2.13 -26.64 5.91
CA LEU A 60 2.23 -26.72 7.37
C LEU A 60 0.90 -26.49 8.10
N ILE A 61 -0.08 -25.82 7.47
CA ILE A 61 -1.36 -25.47 8.09
C ILE A 61 -2.13 -26.70 8.63
N ASN A 62 -2.01 -27.84 7.96
CA ASN A 62 -2.67 -29.09 8.39
C ASN A 62 -1.82 -29.91 9.37
N THR A 63 -0.57 -29.52 9.60
CA THR A 63 0.41 -30.32 10.35
C THR A 63 0.75 -29.68 11.69
N ASP A 64 0.88 -28.35 11.77
CA ASP A 64 1.26 -27.65 12.99
C ASP A 64 0.28 -26.53 13.34
N PRO A 65 -0.42 -26.60 14.49
CA PRO A 65 -1.37 -25.55 14.89
C PRO A 65 -0.71 -24.19 15.13
N LYS A 66 0.62 -24.12 15.37
CA LYS A 66 1.33 -22.87 15.62
C LYS A 66 1.44 -21.97 14.39
N VAL A 67 1.28 -22.50 13.17
CA VAL A 67 1.30 -21.69 11.95
C VAL A 67 -0.06 -21.09 11.60
N ILE A 68 -1.14 -21.58 12.23
CA ILE A 68 -2.52 -21.12 11.97
C ILE A 68 -2.70 -19.63 12.25
N PRO A 69 -2.21 -19.06 13.38
CA PRO A 69 -2.32 -17.62 13.65
C PRO A 69 -1.65 -16.77 12.57
N LEU A 70 -0.46 -17.17 12.10
CA LEU A 70 0.26 -16.46 11.05
C LEU A 70 -0.49 -16.50 9.71
N SER A 71 -0.98 -17.69 9.33
CA SER A 71 -1.79 -17.85 8.11
C SER A 71 -3.04 -16.97 8.13
N ARG A 72 -3.73 -16.92 9.27
CA ARG A 72 -4.88 -16.03 9.48
C ARG A 72 -4.49 -14.56 9.39
N ALA A 73 -3.43 -14.14 10.08
CA ALA A 73 -2.96 -12.76 10.07
C ALA A 73 -2.58 -12.29 8.66
N LEU A 74 -1.94 -13.16 7.86
CA LEU A 74 -1.63 -12.90 6.46
C LEU A 74 -2.89 -12.78 5.60
N SER A 75 -3.83 -13.71 5.75
CA SER A 75 -5.08 -13.70 4.98
C SER A 75 -5.91 -12.44 5.25
N GLU A 76 -6.03 -12.03 6.52
CA GLU A 76 -6.71 -10.80 6.92
C GLU A 76 -6.00 -9.56 6.37
N ALA A 77 -4.67 -9.51 6.49
CA ALA A 77 -3.87 -8.39 6.00
C ALA A 77 -3.89 -8.26 4.47
N GLU A 78 -3.81 -9.37 3.75
CA GLU A 78 -3.88 -9.41 2.28
C GLU A 78 -5.28 -9.00 1.80
N ALA A 79 -6.34 -9.52 2.40
CA ALA A 79 -7.71 -9.11 2.09
C ALA A 79 -7.91 -7.60 2.30
N TYR A 80 -7.32 -7.03 3.35
CA TYR A 80 -7.34 -5.58 3.60
C TYR A 80 -6.45 -4.80 2.63
N ALA A 81 -5.28 -5.31 2.25
CA ALA A 81 -4.36 -4.67 1.32
C ALA A 81 -4.74 -4.86 -0.17
N SER A 82 -5.75 -5.69 -0.47
CA SER A 82 -6.13 -6.06 -1.83
C SER A 82 -6.89 -4.96 -2.58
N LYS A 83 -6.79 -4.97 -3.92
CA LYS A 83 -7.59 -4.15 -4.84
C LYS A 83 -9.10 -4.33 -4.65
N ASN A 84 -9.55 -5.44 -4.06
CA ASN A 84 -10.96 -5.65 -3.71
C ASN A 84 -11.52 -4.54 -2.80
N GLN A 85 -10.70 -3.89 -1.97
CA GLN A 85 -11.18 -2.75 -1.17
C GLN A 85 -11.67 -1.60 -2.07
N VAL A 86 -11.04 -1.38 -3.22
CA VAL A 86 -11.46 -0.36 -4.20
C VAL A 86 -12.83 -0.71 -4.79
N LEU A 87 -13.03 -1.98 -5.17
CA LEU A 87 -14.32 -2.47 -5.70
C LEU A 87 -15.46 -2.29 -4.70
N HIS A 88 -15.19 -2.50 -3.42
CA HIS A 88 -16.17 -2.33 -2.34
C HIS A 88 -16.24 -0.91 -1.79
N ASN A 89 -15.58 0.07 -2.45
CA ASN A 89 -15.54 1.47 -2.04
C ASN A 89 -15.04 1.69 -0.59
N LYS A 90 -14.11 0.85 -0.14
CA LYS A 90 -13.52 0.89 1.20
C LYS A 90 -12.13 1.52 1.17
N PRO A 91 -11.89 2.63 1.90
CA PRO A 91 -10.57 3.24 2.01
C PRO A 91 -9.64 2.44 2.92
N LEU A 92 -8.35 2.49 2.61
CA LEU A 92 -7.32 1.95 3.47
C LEU A 92 -6.92 2.97 4.54
N SER A 93 -6.70 2.45 5.75
CA SER A 93 -6.22 3.21 6.90
C SER A 93 -4.79 2.81 7.23
N ILE A 94 -3.94 3.82 7.42
CA ILE A 94 -2.56 3.66 7.87
C ILE A 94 -2.51 2.88 9.18
N CYS A 95 -3.39 3.20 10.14
CA CYS A 95 -3.41 2.56 11.45
C CYS A 95 -3.74 1.08 11.34
N VAL A 96 -4.71 0.73 10.50
CA VAL A 96 -5.12 -0.67 10.27
C VAL A 96 -4.02 -1.45 9.57
N LEU A 97 -3.39 -0.89 8.52
CA LEU A 97 -2.25 -1.52 7.84
C LEU A 97 -1.05 -1.72 8.77
N LYS A 98 -0.75 -0.75 9.64
CA LYS A 98 0.29 -0.90 10.67
C LYS A 98 -0.05 -2.02 11.65
N GLY A 99 -1.32 -2.12 12.07
CA GLY A 99 -1.80 -3.20 12.92
C GLY A 99 -1.63 -4.58 12.26
N HIS A 100 -2.03 -4.72 10.99
CA HIS A 100 -1.83 -5.94 10.21
C HIS A 100 -0.36 -6.31 10.10
N LYS A 101 0.51 -5.35 9.75
CA LYS A 101 1.96 -5.56 9.71
C LYS A 101 2.48 -6.07 11.06
N GLN A 102 2.15 -5.41 12.16
CA GLN A 102 2.58 -5.81 13.50
C GLN A 102 2.07 -7.21 13.87
N SER A 103 0.84 -7.55 13.49
CA SER A 103 0.31 -8.88 13.73
C SER A 103 1.09 -9.94 12.97
N ILE A 104 1.40 -9.72 11.69
CA ILE A 104 2.25 -10.63 10.91
C ILE A 104 3.63 -10.78 11.57
N GLU A 105 4.28 -9.69 11.96
CA GLU A 105 5.61 -9.72 12.60
C GLU A 105 5.60 -10.52 13.91
N ARG A 106 4.56 -10.35 14.73
CA ARG A 106 4.37 -11.10 15.97
C ARG A 106 4.15 -12.58 15.72
N GLU A 107 3.20 -12.95 14.85
CA GLU A 107 2.90 -14.36 14.59
C GLU A 107 4.07 -15.07 13.89
N PHE A 108 4.82 -14.36 13.03
CA PHE A 108 6.05 -14.87 12.42
C PHE A 108 7.10 -15.19 13.48
N THR A 109 7.29 -14.33 14.47
CA THR A 109 8.22 -14.57 15.58
C THR A 109 7.85 -15.84 16.39
N GLY A 110 6.57 -16.20 16.44
CA GLY A 110 6.11 -17.42 17.10
C GLY A 110 6.22 -18.71 16.27
N SER A 111 6.54 -18.61 14.97
CA SER A 111 6.45 -19.75 14.04
C SER A 111 7.62 -19.88 13.05
N TYR A 112 8.61 -18.99 13.10
CA TYR A 112 9.73 -18.95 12.14
C TYR A 112 10.58 -20.24 12.13
N ASP A 113 10.77 -20.85 13.30
CA ASP A 113 11.52 -22.10 13.50
C ASP A 113 10.86 -23.28 12.76
N ILE A 114 9.54 -23.40 12.89
CA ILE A 114 8.74 -24.45 12.26
C ILE A 114 8.73 -24.29 10.73
N MET A 115 8.75 -23.04 10.25
CA MET A 115 8.82 -22.71 8.83
C MET A 115 10.24 -22.83 8.23
N GLY A 116 11.22 -23.26 9.02
CA GLY A 116 12.60 -23.46 8.57
C GLY A 116 13.33 -22.15 8.24
N PHE A 117 12.99 -21.05 8.92
CA PHE A 117 13.76 -19.81 8.84
C PHE A 117 14.87 -19.78 9.90
N PRO A 118 16.04 -19.20 9.58
CA PRO A 118 17.18 -19.18 10.50
C PRO A 118 16.96 -18.24 11.70
N ASP A 119 16.16 -17.18 11.53
CA ASP A 119 15.88 -16.20 12.57
C ASP A 119 14.53 -15.50 12.35
N SER A 120 14.08 -14.74 13.36
CA SER A 120 12.79 -14.04 13.37
C SER A 120 12.79 -12.69 12.62
N ASN A 121 13.90 -12.31 11.96
CA ASN A 121 14.01 -11.07 11.20
C ASN A 121 13.28 -11.17 9.87
N ILE A 122 11.98 -10.97 9.92
CA ILE A 122 11.07 -10.94 8.77
C ILE A 122 11.46 -9.93 7.68
N ARG A 123 12.33 -8.94 7.98
CA ARG A 123 12.84 -8.00 6.96
C ARG A 123 13.67 -8.70 5.88
N GLN A 124 14.28 -9.84 6.20
CA GLN A 124 15.02 -10.65 5.23
C GLN A 124 14.12 -11.17 4.10
N LEU A 125 12.80 -11.22 4.30
CA LEU A 125 11.80 -11.62 3.30
C LEU A 125 11.40 -10.49 2.34
N LEU A 126 11.98 -9.30 2.50
CA LEU A 126 11.69 -8.13 1.68
C LEU A 126 12.90 -7.68 0.84
N PRO A 127 13.71 -8.57 0.23
CA PRO A 127 14.85 -8.15 -0.56
C PRO A 127 14.37 -7.42 -1.82
N GLY A 128 15.04 -6.32 -2.15
CA GLY A 128 14.76 -5.50 -3.34
C GLY A 128 13.45 -4.71 -3.29
N LEU A 129 12.71 -4.73 -2.17
CA LEU A 129 11.51 -3.91 -2.04
C LEU A 129 11.92 -2.46 -1.74
N GLU A 130 12.03 -1.64 -2.78
CA GLU A 130 12.27 -0.21 -2.62
C GLU A 130 11.02 0.51 -2.11
N ALA A 131 11.17 1.22 -1.00
CA ALA A 131 10.11 2.08 -0.51
C ALA A 131 10.01 3.33 -1.38
N ILE A 132 8.78 3.70 -1.72
CA ILE A 132 8.44 5.00 -2.32
C ILE A 132 8.85 6.07 -1.30
N LYS A 133 9.76 6.98 -1.70
CA LYS A 133 10.27 8.03 -0.80
C LYS A 133 9.50 9.34 -1.00
N GLU A 134 9.19 10.01 0.10
CA GLU A 134 8.32 11.19 0.13
C GLU A 134 8.90 12.41 -0.61
N ASP A 135 10.23 12.56 -0.55
CA ASP A 135 11.02 13.67 -1.09
C ASP A 135 11.10 13.70 -2.62
N ILE A 136 11.04 12.53 -3.25
CA ILE A 136 11.15 12.38 -4.71
C ILE A 136 9.83 12.01 -5.39
N THR A 137 8.80 11.65 -4.62
CA THR A 137 7.53 11.17 -5.18
C THR A 137 6.61 12.33 -5.52
N LYS A 138 6.24 12.40 -6.79
CA LYS A 138 5.28 13.38 -7.30
C LYS A 138 3.87 12.83 -7.29
N LEU A 139 2.91 13.70 -7.04
CA LEU A 139 1.49 13.40 -7.02
C LEU A 139 0.85 14.04 -8.26
N TRP A 140 0.18 13.23 -9.08
CA TRP A 140 -0.49 13.70 -10.29
C TRP A 140 -1.99 13.51 -10.23
N TRP A 141 -2.73 14.55 -10.57
CA TRP A 141 -4.17 14.53 -10.73
C TRP A 141 -4.55 15.26 -12.02
N ALA A 142 -5.36 14.61 -12.87
CA ALA A 142 -5.87 15.20 -14.11
C ALA A 142 -4.78 15.85 -15.00
N GLY A 143 -3.63 15.20 -15.15
CA GLY A 143 -2.51 15.70 -15.95
C GLY A 143 -1.74 16.87 -15.32
N LYS A 144 -1.99 17.19 -14.05
CA LYS A 144 -1.31 18.26 -13.30
C LYS A 144 -0.63 17.71 -12.05
N GLU A 145 0.61 18.18 -11.80
CA GLU A 145 1.32 17.91 -10.55
C GLU A 145 0.66 18.68 -9.39
N LEU A 146 0.36 17.97 -8.30
CA LEU A 146 -0.07 18.55 -7.05
C LEU A 146 1.16 19.04 -6.29
N MET A 147 1.27 20.35 -6.13
CA MET A 147 2.42 21.00 -5.53
C MET A 147 2.36 20.89 -4.01
N ARG A 148 3.48 20.51 -3.41
CA ARG A 148 3.72 20.62 -1.96
C ARG A 148 3.45 22.07 -1.49
N GLY A 149 2.94 22.23 -0.28
CA GLY A 149 2.54 23.50 0.34
C GLY A 149 1.16 24.02 -0.08
N LYS A 150 0.50 23.43 -1.08
CA LYS A 150 -0.88 23.76 -1.46
C LYS A 150 -1.90 22.90 -0.72
N ARG A 151 -3.17 23.29 -0.78
CA ARG A 151 -4.29 22.49 -0.27
C ARG A 151 -4.99 21.77 -1.40
N LEU A 152 -5.63 20.65 -1.08
CA LEU A 152 -6.42 19.89 -2.05
C LEU A 152 -7.53 20.75 -2.69
N CYS A 153 -8.15 21.63 -1.90
CA CYS A 153 -9.20 22.54 -2.39
C CYS A 153 -8.73 23.54 -3.45
N ASP A 154 -7.43 23.82 -3.53
CA ASP A 154 -6.86 24.70 -4.55
C ASP A 154 -6.92 24.06 -5.96
N TYR A 155 -7.12 22.74 -6.01
CA TYR A 155 -7.19 21.96 -7.24
C TYR A 155 -8.61 21.51 -7.59
N ILE A 156 -9.35 20.99 -6.60
CA ILE A 156 -10.66 20.36 -6.82
C ILE A 156 -11.84 21.21 -6.33
N GLY A 157 -11.57 22.38 -5.74
CA GLY A 157 -12.56 23.19 -5.04
C GLY A 157 -12.97 22.63 -3.67
N LYS A 158 -14.05 23.17 -3.10
CA LYS A 158 -14.55 22.81 -1.75
C LYS A 158 -15.52 21.63 -1.75
N ASN A 159 -15.72 20.96 -2.89
CA ASN A 159 -16.70 19.87 -2.99
C ASN A 159 -16.13 18.58 -2.41
N GLU A 160 -16.57 18.26 -1.19
CA GLU A 160 -16.18 17.07 -0.45
C GLU A 160 -16.80 15.77 -0.97
N LYS A 161 -17.79 15.83 -1.88
CA LYS A 161 -18.42 14.63 -2.48
C LYS A 161 -17.67 14.14 -3.74
N THR A 162 -16.54 14.75 -4.07
CA THR A 162 -15.76 14.42 -5.27
C THR A 162 -14.94 13.14 -5.08
N LYS A 163 -14.89 12.30 -6.13
CA LYS A 163 -13.90 11.22 -6.27
C LYS A 163 -12.85 11.63 -7.30
N ILE A 164 -11.58 11.54 -6.93
CA ILE A 164 -10.45 11.83 -7.82
C ILE A 164 -9.52 10.63 -7.96
N ILE A 165 -8.76 10.59 -9.06
CA ILE A 165 -7.71 9.61 -9.30
C ILE A 165 -6.36 10.29 -9.14
N LEU A 166 -5.55 9.81 -8.20
CA LEU A 166 -4.22 10.30 -7.90
C LEU A 166 -3.18 9.28 -8.35
N ARG A 167 -2.20 9.68 -9.16
CA ARG A 167 -1.08 8.82 -9.54
C ARG A 167 0.15 9.19 -8.72
N LEU A 168 0.79 8.20 -8.12
CA LEU A 168 2.12 8.36 -7.51
C LEU A 168 3.17 8.09 -8.57
N GLN A 169 4.08 9.03 -8.78
CA GLN A 169 5.20 8.88 -9.70
C GLN A 169 6.51 8.95 -8.91
N SER A 170 7.26 7.84 -8.90
CA SER A 170 8.64 7.81 -8.42
C SER A 170 9.60 8.11 -9.58
N PRO A 171 10.82 8.62 -9.33
CA PRO A 171 11.78 8.86 -10.40
C PRO A 171 12.25 7.57 -11.11
N SER A 172 12.03 6.40 -10.52
CA SER A 172 12.23 5.09 -11.16
C SER A 172 11.08 4.67 -12.09
N SER A 173 9.90 5.29 -11.98
CA SER A 173 8.81 5.13 -12.94
C SER A 173 9.02 6.11 -14.10
N HIS A 174 9.22 5.57 -15.29
CA HIS A 174 9.47 6.37 -16.49
C HIS A 174 8.35 7.42 -16.67
N PRO A 175 8.67 8.64 -17.11
CA PRO A 175 7.65 9.66 -17.28
C PRO A 175 6.70 9.28 -18.41
N VAL A 176 5.40 9.21 -18.10
CA VAL A 176 4.34 9.29 -19.11
C VAL A 176 4.41 10.70 -19.70
N CYS A 177 5.22 10.84 -20.73
CA CYS A 177 5.24 12.01 -21.57
C CYS A 177 3.99 11.94 -22.45
N ASN A 178 2.91 12.61 -22.04
CA ASN A 178 1.85 12.95 -22.97
C ASN A 178 2.38 14.06 -23.89
N SER A 179 3.07 13.64 -24.95
CA SER A 179 3.33 14.47 -26.11
C SER A 179 1.99 14.68 -26.82
N VAL A 180 1.31 15.77 -26.51
CA VAL A 180 0.29 16.33 -27.40
C VAL A 180 1.03 16.96 -28.58
N GLN A 181 0.86 16.34 -29.73
CA GLN A 181 1.21 16.85 -31.05
C GLN A 181 0.05 17.70 -31.58
#